data_AF-A0A7K8V593-F1
#
_entry.id   AF-A0A7K8V593-F1
#
_cell.length_a   1.000
_cell.length_b   1.000
_cell.length_c   1.000
_cell.angle_alpha   90.00
_cell.angle_beta   90.00
_cell.angle_gamma   90.00
#
_symmetry.space_group_name_H-M   'P 1'
#
loop_
_entity.id
_entity.type
_entity.pdbx_description
1 polymer ?
#
loop_
_entity_poly.entity_id
_entity_poly.type
_entity_poly.pdbx_seq_one_letter_code
_entity_poly.pdbx_strand_id
1 'polypeptide(L)'
;LTMMQMKALTAEHNQWQNRSPEIISTNPDVLVSLGKEELQKVKNHLEMVLSTVQSKNKQLEEDLKREQQWHEEQEQLLYAFNGTEEKANLNIRAFNELQNKMLQLKIYKEELLNALGGFLAEHFPLPENGGSAKEKASSEEPSVELITLHEILEMLINKLMSTPHEPYVKINDSFWPPYIELLLRYGIALRHPEDTKRMRLEAFH
;
A
#
# COMPACT_ATOMS: atom_id res chain seq x y z
N LEU A 1 52.47 14.69 59.97
CA LEU A 1 53.01 13.81 58.91
C LEU A 1 53.05 14.51 57.54
N THR A 2 51.93 15.09 57.08
CA THR A 2 51.80 15.77 55.77
C THR A 2 52.69 17.02 55.59
N MET A 3 52.83 17.84 56.63
CA MET A 3 53.65 19.06 56.57
C MET A 3 55.15 18.76 56.43
N MET A 4 55.63 17.63 56.94
CA MET A 4 57.02 17.18 56.80
C MET A 4 57.31 16.68 55.39
N GLN A 5 56.38 15.92 54.79
CA GLN A 5 56.48 15.48 53.39
C GLN A 5 56.50 16.68 52.43
N MET A 6 55.64 17.67 52.66
CA MET A 6 55.61 18.88 51.84
C MET A 6 56.93 19.65 51.92
N LYS A 7 57.51 19.80 53.12
CA LYS A 7 58.83 20.42 53.29
C LYS A 7 59.95 19.62 52.62
N ALA A 8 59.90 18.29 52.69
CA ALA A 8 60.87 17.43 52.01
C ALA A 8 60.77 17.58 50.48
N LEU A 9 59.56 17.60 49.93
CA LEU A 9 59.32 17.79 48.50
C LEU A 9 59.76 19.18 48.02
N THR A 10 59.49 20.23 48.81
CA THR A 10 59.97 21.59 48.50
C THR A 10 61.50 21.66 48.55
N ALA A 11 62.14 20.99 49.51
CA ALA A 11 63.59 20.93 49.61
C ALA A 11 64.21 20.19 48.41
N GLU A 12 63.62 19.06 48.00
CA GLU A 12 64.06 18.29 46.84
C GLU A 12 63.88 19.09 45.55
N HIS A 13 62.74 19.76 45.37
CA HIS A 13 62.50 20.63 44.23
C HIS A 13 63.52 21.76 44.12
N ASN A 14 63.82 22.43 45.25
CA ASN A 14 64.85 23.46 45.31
C ASN A 14 66.26 22.89 45.04
N GLN A 15 66.53 21.66 45.47
CA GLN A 15 67.78 20.96 45.19
C GLN A 15 67.92 20.67 43.68
N TRP A 16 66.84 20.24 43.03
CA TRP A 16 66.83 19.99 41.58
C TRP A 16 66.92 21.29 40.77
N GLN A 17 66.30 22.39 41.20
CA GLN A 17 66.42 23.70 40.53
C GLN A 17 67.82 24.31 40.63
N ASN A 18 68.52 24.09 41.74
CA ASN A 18 69.88 24.62 41.96
C ASN A 18 70.99 23.71 41.42
N ARG A 19 70.66 22.48 40.99
CA ARG A 19 71.62 21.57 40.37
C ARG A 19 71.87 22.02 38.94
N SER A 20 73.14 22.26 38.60
CA SER A 20 73.53 22.48 37.20
C SER A 20 73.17 21.24 36.37
N PRO A 21 72.57 21.39 35.18
CA PRO A 21 72.25 20.24 34.34
C PRO A 21 73.52 19.45 34.04
N GLU A 22 73.45 18.13 34.10
CA GLU A 22 74.54 17.25 33.65
C GLU A 22 74.77 17.54 32.17
N ILE A 23 75.91 18.17 31.88
CA ILE A 23 76.28 18.55 30.51
C ILE A 23 76.54 17.26 29.75
N ILE A 24 76.07 17.22 28.50
CA ILE A 24 76.35 16.13 27.56
C ILE A 24 77.86 15.86 27.57
N SER A 25 78.24 14.58 27.56
CA SER A 25 79.65 14.17 27.53
C SER A 25 80.43 14.93 26.46
N THR A 26 81.52 15.61 26.86
CA THR A 26 82.41 16.35 25.94
C THR A 26 83.30 15.43 25.11
N ASN A 27 83.19 14.11 25.31
CA ASN A 27 83.97 13.13 24.56
C ASN A 27 83.41 13.01 23.12
N PRO A 28 84.23 13.33 22.09
CA PRO A 28 83.77 13.32 20.70
C PRO A 28 83.31 11.95 20.21
N ASP A 29 83.91 10.85 20.69
CA ASP A 29 83.50 9.49 20.29
C ASP A 29 82.12 9.14 20.84
N VAL A 30 81.85 9.56 22.08
CA VAL A 30 80.53 9.38 22.72
C VAL A 30 79.47 10.18 21.99
N LEU A 31 79.74 11.45 21.63
CA LEU A 31 78.81 12.29 20.87
C LEU A 31 78.52 11.72 19.47
N VAL A 32 79.53 11.21 18.77
CA VAL A 32 79.36 10.59 17.44
C VAL A 32 78.54 9.31 17.55
N SER A 33 78.77 8.48 18.57
CA SER A 33 77.98 7.25 18.78
C SER A 33 76.51 7.56 19.09
N LEU A 34 76.24 8.54 19.96
CA LEU A 34 74.89 9.00 20.27
C LEU A 34 74.19 9.58 19.04
N GLY A 35 74.89 10.41 18.26
CA GLY A 35 74.34 10.98 17.03
C GLY A 35 73.98 9.92 15.98
N LYS A 36 74.82 8.89 15.83
CA LYS A 36 74.52 7.73 14.95
C LYS A 36 73.31 6.94 15.44
N GLU A 37 73.20 6.72 16.75
CA GLU A 37 72.06 6.01 17.34
C GLU A 37 70.74 6.77 17.10
N GLU A 38 70.71 8.07 17.38
CA GLU A 38 69.53 8.90 17.16
C GLU A 38 69.15 8.99 15.68
N LEU A 39 70.14 9.13 14.78
CA LEU A 39 69.89 9.11 13.34
C LEU A 39 69.30 7.77 12.89
N GLN A 40 69.79 6.65 13.44
CA GLN A 40 69.27 5.32 13.13
C GLN A 40 67.84 5.14 13.67
N LYS A 41 67.53 5.64 14.87
CA LYS A 41 66.15 5.65 15.41
C LYS A 41 65.21 6.43 14.50
N VAL A 42 65.61 7.64 14.09
CA VAL A 42 64.80 8.48 13.18
C VAL A 42 64.59 7.77 11.84
N LYS A 43 65.64 7.19 11.26
CA LYS A 43 65.54 6.40 10.02
C LYS A 43 64.51 5.27 10.15
N ASN A 44 64.61 4.45 11.21
CA ASN A 44 63.71 3.33 11.42
C ASN A 44 62.25 3.78 11.59
N HIS A 45 62.01 4.90 12.30
CA HIS A 45 60.67 5.47 12.44
C HIS A 45 60.12 5.98 11.10
N LEU A 46 60.94 6.66 10.30
CA LEU A 46 60.54 7.15 8.99
C LEU A 46 60.19 6.00 8.04
N GLU A 47 60.96 4.91 8.04
CA GLU A 47 60.65 3.71 7.24
C GLU A 47 59.33 3.07 7.68
N MET A 48 59.05 2.98 8.98
CA MET A 48 57.79 2.48 9.51
C MET A 48 56.60 3.35 9.09
N VAL A 49 56.74 4.68 9.20
CA VAL A 49 55.71 5.63 8.80
C VAL A 49 55.46 5.56 7.29
N LEU A 50 56.52 5.49 6.48
CA LEU A 50 56.42 5.37 5.03
C LEU A 50 55.63 4.12 4.63
N SER A 51 55.96 2.97 5.22
CA SER A 51 55.25 1.70 4.98
C SER A 51 53.77 1.80 5.38
N THR A 52 53.48 2.45 6.50
CA THR A 52 52.10 2.67 6.97
C THR A 52 51.31 3.59 6.04
N VAL A 53 51.93 4.64 5.51
CA VAL A 53 51.29 5.56 4.57
C VAL A 53 51.04 4.86 3.23
N GLN A 54 52.00 4.09 2.74
CA GLN A 54 51.84 3.34 1.49
C GLN A 54 50.72 2.30 1.56
N SER A 55 50.62 1.55 2.66
CA SER A 55 49.55 0.57 2.84
C SER A 55 48.17 1.25 2.94
N LYS A 56 48.07 2.38 3.64
CA LYS A 56 46.84 3.19 3.69
C LYS A 56 46.45 3.74 2.33
N ASN A 57 47.40 4.25 1.54
CA ASN A 57 47.10 4.75 0.20
C ASN A 57 46.56 3.65 -0.70
N LYS A 58 47.17 2.46 -0.66
CA LYS A 58 46.68 1.31 -1.42
C LYS A 58 45.25 0.93 -1.01
N GLN A 59 44.96 0.90 0.29
CA GLN A 59 43.62 0.63 0.79
C GLN A 59 42.62 1.68 0.29
N LEU A 60 42.97 2.97 0.33
CA LEU A 60 42.10 4.04 -0.15
C LEU A 60 41.82 3.95 -1.66
N GLU A 61 42.80 3.56 -2.47
CA GLU A 61 42.58 3.32 -3.91
C GLU A 61 41.60 2.16 -4.14
N GLU A 62 41.73 1.07 -3.39
CA GLU A 62 40.81 -0.06 -3.47
C GLU A 62 39.41 0.32 -3.00
N ASP A 63 39.30 1.11 -1.92
CA ASP A 63 38.03 1.60 -1.38
C ASP A 63 37.34 2.55 -2.38
N LEU A 64 38.10 3.48 -2.96
CA LEU A 64 37.61 4.41 -3.97
C LEU A 64 37.04 3.66 -5.17
N LYS A 65 37.76 2.63 -5.66
CA LYS A 65 37.29 1.82 -6.79
C LYS A 65 35.97 1.10 -6.47
N ARG A 66 35.82 0.56 -5.25
CA ARG A 66 34.58 -0.09 -4.84
C ARG A 66 33.43 0.90 -4.73
N GLU A 67 33.68 2.08 -4.16
CA GLU A 67 32.65 3.13 -4.04
C GLU A 67 32.18 3.62 -5.41
N GLN A 68 33.11 3.75 -6.35
CA GLN A 68 32.80 4.19 -7.71
C GLN A 68 31.94 3.16 -8.46
N GLN A 69 32.26 1.88 -8.30
CA GLN A 69 31.41 0.80 -8.83
C GLN A 69 30.03 0.81 -8.17
N TRP A 70 29.96 0.97 -6.84
CA TRP A 70 28.69 1.06 -6.12
C TRP A 70 27.82 2.21 -6.62
N HIS A 71 28.42 3.38 -6.89
CA HIS A 71 27.71 4.53 -7.45
C HIS A 71 27.12 4.22 -8.84
N GLU A 72 27.89 3.60 -9.73
CA GLU A 72 27.40 3.18 -11.05
C GLU A 72 26.21 2.21 -10.95
N GLU A 73 26.27 1.26 -10.01
CA GLU A 73 25.17 0.34 -9.73
C GLU A 73 23.92 1.06 -9.21
N GLN A 74 24.09 2.08 -8.35
CA GLN A 74 22.97 2.91 -7.86
C GLN A 74 22.31 3.74 -8.99
N GLU A 75 23.09 4.30 -9.91
CA GLU A 75 22.53 5.02 -11.07
C GLU A 75 21.72 4.09 -11.98
N GLN A 76 22.20 2.86 -12.23
CA GLN A 76 21.47 1.88 -13.03
C GLN A 76 20.14 1.48 -12.37
N LEU A 77 20.13 1.30 -11.04
CA LEU A 77 18.91 1.03 -10.28
C LEU A 77 17.92 2.19 -10.38
N LEU A 78 18.38 3.44 -10.24
CA LEU A 78 17.53 4.62 -10.39
C LEU A 78 16.90 4.71 -11.79
N TYR A 79 17.70 4.46 -12.83
CA TYR A 79 17.20 4.46 -14.20
C TYR A 79 16.11 3.39 -14.41
N ALA A 80 16.35 2.17 -13.91
CA ALA A 80 15.37 1.09 -13.97
C ALA A 80 14.09 1.44 -13.21
N PHE A 81 14.22 2.01 -12.00
CA PHE A 81 13.10 2.41 -11.15
C PHE A 81 12.22 3.48 -11.81
N ASN A 82 12.83 4.52 -12.37
CA ASN A 82 12.12 5.60 -13.07
C ASN A 82 11.31 5.06 -14.26
N GLY A 83 11.87 4.12 -15.03
CA GLY A 83 11.16 3.45 -16.12
C GLY A 83 9.96 2.60 -15.66
N THR A 84 10.00 2.02 -14.46
CA THR A 84 8.85 1.33 -13.85
C THR A 84 7.82 2.30 -13.27
N GLU A 85 8.25 3.42 -12.70
CA GLU A 85 7.36 4.44 -12.11
C GLU A 85 6.46 5.07 -13.18
N GLU A 86 7.01 5.43 -14.34
CA GLU A 86 6.22 5.98 -15.45
C GLU A 86 5.12 5.03 -15.92
N LYS A 87 5.45 3.73 -16.05
CA LYS A 87 4.48 2.69 -16.42
C LYS A 87 3.41 2.49 -15.34
N ALA A 88 3.81 2.49 -14.07
CA ALA A 88 2.88 2.38 -12.95
C ALA A 88 1.91 3.57 -12.92
N ASN A 89 2.40 4.79 -13.12
CA ASN A 89 1.60 6.01 -13.15
C ASN A 89 0.56 6.01 -14.30
N LEU A 90 0.93 5.53 -15.49
CA LEU A 90 -0.02 5.35 -16.60
C LEU A 90 -1.12 4.34 -16.25
N ASN A 91 -0.76 3.22 -15.62
CA ASN A 91 -1.72 2.21 -15.20
C ASN A 91 -2.68 2.72 -14.11
N ILE A 92 -2.18 3.50 -13.14
CA ILE A 92 -3.02 4.12 -12.10
C ILE A 92 -4.04 5.08 -12.73
N ARG A 93 -3.63 5.88 -13.72
CA ARG A 93 -4.56 6.78 -14.43
C ARG A 93 -5.66 6.00 -15.16
N ALA A 94 -5.29 4.97 -15.92
CA ALA A 94 -6.26 4.12 -16.63
C ALA A 94 -7.23 3.42 -15.66
N PHE A 95 -6.73 2.94 -14.52
CA PHE A 95 -7.56 2.33 -13.48
C PHE A 95 -8.54 3.34 -12.86
N ASN A 96 -8.09 4.55 -12.54
CA ASN A 96 -8.94 5.61 -12.00
C ASN A 96 -10.04 6.02 -13.00
N GLU A 97 -9.72 6.08 -14.30
CA GLU A 97 -10.70 6.35 -15.34
C GLU A 97 -11.77 5.25 -15.42
N LEU A 98 -11.35 3.98 -15.35
CA LEU A 98 -12.27 2.84 -15.30
C LEU A 98 -13.16 2.87 -14.05
N GLN A 99 -12.60 3.19 -12.88
CA GLN A 99 -13.39 3.35 -11.66
C GLN A 99 -14.42 4.47 -11.78
N ASN A 100 -14.06 5.61 -12.36
CA ASN A 100 -14.99 6.70 -12.57
C ASN A 100 -16.11 6.30 -13.54
N LYS A 101 -15.79 5.65 -14.67
CA LYS A 101 -16.81 5.12 -15.60
C LYS A 101 -17.74 4.13 -14.92
N MET A 102 -17.22 3.24 -14.08
CA MET A 102 -18.03 2.31 -13.29
C MET A 102 -18.98 3.03 -12.33
N LEU A 103 -18.53 4.10 -11.69
CA LEU A 103 -19.36 4.92 -10.80
C LEU A 103 -20.46 5.67 -11.56
N GLN A 104 -20.13 6.26 -12.71
CA GLN A 104 -21.12 6.91 -13.59
C GLN A 104 -22.19 5.91 -14.05
N LEU A 105 -21.79 4.69 -14.44
CA LEU A 105 -22.74 3.64 -14.82
C LEU A 105 -23.66 3.22 -13.68
N LYS A 106 -23.16 3.18 -12.44
CA LYS A 106 -23.99 2.90 -11.25
C LYS A 106 -25.02 3.99 -11.01
N ILE A 107 -24.62 5.25 -11.11
CA ILE A 107 -25.53 6.40 -10.96
C ILE A 107 -26.59 6.36 -12.04
N TYR A 108 -26.19 6.18 -13.30
CA TYR A 108 -27.13 6.09 -14.42
C TYR A 108 -28.12 4.93 -14.26
N LYS A 109 -27.67 3.75 -13.82
CA LYS A 109 -28.55 2.62 -13.50
C LYS A 109 -29.59 3.00 -12.45
N GLU A 110 -29.16 3.65 -11.38
CA GLU A 110 -30.02 4.05 -10.27
C GLU A 110 -31.07 5.08 -10.73
N GLU A 111 -30.66 6.09 -11.48
CA GLU A 111 -31.57 7.10 -12.07
C GLU A 111 -32.60 6.43 -12.99
N LEU A 112 -32.18 5.49 -13.82
CA LEU A 112 -33.07 4.76 -14.73
C LEU A 112 -34.08 3.89 -13.97
N LEU A 113 -33.64 3.16 -12.93
CA LEU A 113 -34.52 2.33 -12.11
C LEU A 113 -35.53 3.18 -11.32
N ASN A 114 -35.10 4.33 -10.79
CA ASN A 114 -35.99 5.26 -10.11
C ASN A 114 -37.03 5.88 -11.05
N ALA A 115 -36.62 6.30 -12.26
CA ALA A 115 -37.55 6.81 -13.27
C ALA A 115 -38.56 5.74 -13.71
N LEU A 116 -38.12 4.49 -13.90
CA LEU A 116 -38.99 3.36 -14.20
C LEU A 116 -39.94 3.07 -13.04
N GLY A 117 -39.46 3.09 -11.80
CA GLY A 117 -40.28 2.90 -10.61
C GLY A 117 -41.39 3.95 -10.48
N GLY A 118 -41.06 5.22 -10.70
CA GLY A 118 -42.04 6.31 -10.73
C GLY A 118 -43.10 6.11 -11.82
N PHE A 119 -42.69 5.77 -13.04
CA PHE A 119 -43.61 5.48 -14.15
C PHE A 119 -44.54 4.30 -13.83
N LEU A 120 -44.01 3.22 -13.27
CA LEU A 120 -44.81 2.04 -12.93
C LEU A 120 -45.77 2.29 -11.78
N ALA A 121 -45.38 3.08 -10.78
CA ALA A 121 -46.27 3.45 -9.68
C ALA A 121 -47.48 4.27 -10.16
N GLU A 122 -47.29 5.14 -11.15
CA GLU A 122 -48.35 5.99 -11.71
C GLU A 122 -49.31 5.20 -12.61
N HIS A 123 -48.80 4.28 -13.43
CA HIS A 123 -49.61 3.59 -14.44
C HIS A 123 -50.05 2.16 -14.08
N PHE A 124 -49.38 1.53 -13.11
CA PHE A 124 -49.65 0.18 -12.63
C PHE A 124 -49.72 0.15 -11.09
N PRO A 125 -50.70 0.85 -10.48
CA PRO A 125 -50.93 0.79 -9.05
C PRO A 125 -51.50 -0.59 -8.65
N LEU A 126 -51.17 -1.04 -7.44
CA LEU A 126 -51.80 -2.23 -6.87
C LEU A 126 -53.32 -2.02 -6.74
N PRO A 127 -54.13 -3.08 -6.85
CA PRO A 127 -55.57 -2.97 -6.67
C PRO A 127 -55.86 -2.45 -5.25
N GLU A 128 -56.47 -1.27 -5.17
CA GLU A 128 -56.96 -0.73 -3.91
C GLU A 128 -57.99 -1.72 -3.33
N ASN A 129 -57.76 -2.18 -2.11
CA ASN A 129 -58.62 -3.15 -1.45
C ASN A 129 -60.03 -2.56 -1.27
N GLY A 130 -60.93 -2.83 -2.22
CA GLY A 130 -62.37 -2.66 -2.07
C GLY A 130 -63.02 -1.59 -2.94
N GLY A 131 -63.30 -1.95 -4.20
CA GLY A 131 -64.21 -1.23 -5.10
C GLY A 131 -65.25 -2.16 -5.75
N SER A 132 -66.31 -2.47 -5.00
CA SER A 132 -67.62 -3.02 -5.41
C SER A 132 -67.72 -4.33 -6.21
N ALA A 133 -67.96 -5.44 -5.51
CA ALA A 133 -68.98 -6.43 -5.85
C ALA A 133 -69.27 -7.34 -4.64
N LYS A 134 -70.53 -7.41 -4.22
CA LYS A 134 -71.04 -8.39 -3.24
C LYS A 134 -70.82 -9.80 -3.80
N GLU A 135 -70.09 -10.66 -3.09
CA GLU A 135 -70.50 -12.04 -2.82
C GLU A 135 -69.66 -12.70 -1.73
N LYS A 136 -70.26 -13.72 -1.10
CA LYS A 136 -70.03 -14.19 0.26
C LYS A 136 -68.89 -15.20 0.40
N ALA A 137 -68.31 -15.14 1.60
CA ALA A 137 -67.87 -16.24 2.47
C ALA A 137 -66.49 -16.89 2.28
N SER A 138 -65.82 -16.98 3.44
CA SER A 138 -64.73 -17.86 3.87
C SER A 138 -63.38 -17.75 3.17
N SER A 139 -62.39 -17.18 3.85
CA SER A 139 -61.31 -17.94 4.48
C SER A 139 -60.36 -16.98 5.20
N GLU A 140 -59.87 -17.40 6.37
CA GLU A 140 -58.68 -16.83 7.00
C GLU A 140 -57.49 -17.03 6.05
N GLU A 141 -56.92 -15.96 5.55
CA GLU A 141 -55.56 -15.95 5.01
C GLU A 141 -54.83 -14.73 5.59
N PRO A 142 -53.53 -14.86 5.94
CA PRO A 142 -52.74 -13.70 6.31
C PRO A 142 -52.79 -12.72 5.14
N SER A 143 -53.09 -11.45 5.41
CA SER A 143 -53.01 -10.40 4.40
C SER A 143 -51.55 -10.28 3.95
N VAL A 144 -51.12 -11.10 3.00
CA VAL A 144 -49.80 -11.02 2.41
C VAL A 144 -49.75 -9.71 1.65
N GLU A 145 -48.84 -8.83 2.07
CA GLU A 145 -48.61 -7.55 1.42
C GLU A 145 -48.12 -7.82 -0.02
N LEU A 146 -48.91 -7.37 -0.99
CA LEU A 146 -48.59 -7.53 -2.41
C LEU A 146 -47.45 -6.58 -2.77
N ILE A 147 -46.48 -7.09 -3.52
CA ILE A 147 -45.38 -6.27 -4.04
C ILE A 147 -45.78 -5.63 -5.37
N THR A 148 -45.30 -4.42 -5.60
CA THR A 148 -45.49 -3.63 -6.81
C THR A 148 -44.77 -4.24 -8.01
N LEU A 149 -45.19 -3.86 -9.22
CA LEU A 149 -44.52 -4.28 -10.46
C LEU A 149 -43.05 -3.81 -10.51
N HIS A 150 -42.76 -2.65 -9.93
CA HIS A 150 -41.40 -2.14 -9.80
C HIS A 150 -40.50 -3.08 -8.99
N GLU A 151 -40.95 -3.49 -7.80
CA GLU A 151 -40.19 -4.41 -6.93
C GLU A 151 -39.97 -5.77 -7.59
N ILE A 152 -40.96 -6.28 -8.31
CA ILE A 152 -40.83 -7.53 -9.08
C ILE A 152 -39.71 -7.39 -10.14
N LEU A 153 -39.73 -6.31 -10.92
CA LEU A 153 -38.71 -6.07 -11.94
C LEU A 153 -37.32 -5.83 -11.33
N GLU A 154 -37.25 -5.09 -10.23
CA GLU A 154 -36.00 -4.83 -9.53
C GLU A 154 -35.38 -6.13 -8.99
N MET A 155 -36.19 -7.02 -8.40
CA MET A 155 -35.75 -8.36 -7.98
C MET A 155 -35.19 -9.17 -9.14
N LEU A 156 -35.86 -9.17 -10.30
CA LEU A 156 -35.41 -9.90 -11.49
C LEU A 156 -34.10 -9.32 -12.06
N ILE A 157 -33.99 -8.00 -12.14
CA ILE A 157 -32.78 -7.31 -12.62
C ILE A 157 -31.62 -7.56 -11.66
N ASN A 158 -31.82 -7.40 -10.35
CA ASN A 158 -30.78 -7.62 -9.36
C ASN A 158 -30.34 -9.09 -9.32
N LYS A 159 -31.27 -10.04 -9.51
CA LYS A 159 -30.94 -11.47 -9.60
C LYS A 159 -30.09 -11.78 -10.83
N LEU A 160 -30.44 -11.22 -12.00
CA LEU A 160 -29.65 -11.37 -13.23
C LEU A 160 -28.24 -10.78 -13.08
N MET A 161 -28.12 -9.60 -12.46
CA MET A 161 -26.84 -8.91 -12.29
C MET A 161 -25.94 -9.54 -11.22
N SER A 162 -26.53 -10.09 -10.15
CA SER A 162 -25.76 -10.65 -9.02
C SER A 162 -25.41 -12.12 -9.22
N THR A 163 -26.31 -12.90 -9.82
CA THR A 163 -26.12 -14.33 -10.06
C THR A 163 -26.53 -14.69 -11.49
N PRO A 164 -25.74 -14.30 -12.51
CA PRO A 164 -26.09 -14.53 -13.92
C PRO A 164 -26.19 -16.01 -14.29
N HIS A 165 -25.47 -16.89 -13.57
CA HIS A 165 -25.53 -18.34 -13.76
C HIS A 165 -26.82 -18.97 -13.21
N GLU A 166 -27.54 -18.27 -12.32
CA GLU A 166 -28.83 -18.72 -11.78
C GLU A 166 -29.80 -17.52 -11.69
N PRO A 167 -30.31 -17.02 -12.83
CA PRO A 167 -31.08 -15.77 -12.90
C PRO A 167 -32.56 -15.93 -12.49
N TYR A 168 -32.94 -17.07 -11.91
CA TYR A 168 -34.33 -17.39 -11.60
C TYR A 168 -34.73 -16.93 -10.20
N VAL A 169 -35.87 -16.24 -10.12
CA VAL A 169 -36.55 -15.83 -8.88
C VAL A 169 -37.75 -16.74 -8.66
N LYS A 170 -37.99 -17.11 -7.39
CA LYS A 170 -39.14 -17.92 -6.98
C LYS A 170 -40.37 -17.03 -6.78
N ILE A 171 -41.47 -17.39 -7.42
CA ILE A 171 -42.78 -16.76 -7.28
C ILE A 171 -43.39 -17.24 -5.96
N ASN A 172 -43.73 -16.30 -5.09
CA ASN A 172 -44.44 -16.53 -3.83
C ASN A 172 -45.81 -15.82 -3.85
N ASP A 173 -46.54 -15.90 -2.74
CA ASP A 173 -47.90 -15.38 -2.64
C ASP A 173 -47.97 -13.84 -2.61
N SER A 174 -46.84 -13.15 -2.48
CA SER A 174 -46.75 -11.68 -2.56
C SER A 174 -46.80 -11.16 -4.01
N PHE A 175 -46.55 -12.00 -5.01
CA PHE A 175 -46.57 -11.59 -6.41
C PHE A 175 -48.00 -11.52 -6.92
N TRP A 176 -48.44 -10.35 -7.38
CA TRP A 176 -49.77 -10.20 -7.93
C TRP A 176 -49.89 -10.92 -9.30
N PRO A 177 -50.78 -11.92 -9.47
CA PRO A 177 -50.83 -12.73 -10.69
C PRO A 177 -50.98 -11.95 -12.01
N PRO A 178 -51.76 -10.85 -12.09
CA PRO A 178 -51.84 -10.03 -13.30
C PRO A 178 -50.49 -9.43 -13.73
N TYR A 179 -49.62 -9.06 -12.80
CA TYR A 179 -48.28 -8.56 -13.12
C TYR A 179 -47.37 -9.66 -13.62
N ILE A 180 -47.49 -10.87 -13.07
CA ILE A 180 -46.77 -12.02 -13.60
C ILE A 180 -47.21 -12.32 -15.03
N GLU A 181 -48.51 -12.35 -15.27
CA GLU A 181 -49.05 -12.63 -16.60
C GLU A 181 -48.68 -11.55 -17.60
N LEU A 182 -48.69 -10.28 -17.20
CA LEU A 182 -48.21 -9.16 -18.01
C LEU A 182 -46.76 -9.40 -18.47
N LEU A 183 -45.86 -9.65 -17.53
CA LEU A 183 -44.43 -9.86 -17.82
C LEU A 183 -44.20 -11.06 -18.75
N LEU A 184 -44.95 -12.15 -18.55
CA LEU A 184 -44.83 -13.36 -19.39
C LEU A 184 -45.42 -13.13 -20.79
N ARG A 185 -46.59 -12.52 -20.88
CA ARG A 185 -47.31 -12.31 -22.15
C ARG A 185 -46.59 -11.34 -23.09
N TYR A 186 -45.95 -10.31 -22.52
CA TYR A 186 -45.15 -9.36 -23.29
C TYR A 186 -43.69 -9.81 -23.48
N GLY A 187 -43.34 -11.03 -23.04
CA GLY A 187 -41.99 -11.59 -23.24
C GLY A 187 -40.90 -10.88 -22.45
N ILE A 188 -41.25 -10.15 -21.40
CA ILE A 188 -40.30 -9.45 -20.52
C ILE A 188 -39.65 -10.45 -19.56
N ALA A 189 -40.39 -11.48 -19.14
CA ALA A 189 -39.91 -12.57 -18.31
C ALA A 189 -40.25 -13.94 -18.93
N LEU A 190 -39.46 -14.95 -18.58
CA LEU A 190 -39.66 -16.35 -18.96
C LEU A 190 -39.78 -17.23 -17.72
N ARG A 191 -40.65 -18.25 -17.77
CA ARG A 191 -40.71 -19.29 -16.73
C ARG A 191 -39.56 -20.29 -16.86
N HIS A 192 -39.19 -20.92 -15.75
CA HIS A 192 -38.25 -22.03 -15.78
C HIS A 192 -38.87 -23.23 -16.53
N PRO A 193 -38.11 -23.92 -17.40
CA PRO A 193 -38.62 -25.04 -18.18
C PRO A 193 -39.19 -26.18 -17.33
N GLU A 194 -38.61 -26.39 -16.15
CA GLU A 194 -38.93 -27.51 -15.25
C GLU A 194 -39.70 -27.07 -13.98
N ASP A 195 -39.73 -25.78 -13.67
CA ASP A 195 -40.35 -25.27 -12.42
C ASP A 195 -41.23 -24.05 -12.72
N THR A 196 -42.54 -24.28 -12.76
CA THR A 196 -43.51 -23.22 -13.05
C THR A 196 -43.55 -22.13 -11.99
N LYS A 197 -43.01 -22.36 -10.79
CA LYS A 197 -42.91 -21.36 -9.71
C LYS A 197 -41.64 -20.50 -9.80
N ARG A 198 -40.85 -20.63 -10.86
CA ARG A 198 -39.65 -19.82 -11.07
C ARG A 198 -39.76 -19.04 -12.36
N MET A 199 -39.33 -17.77 -12.33
CA MET A 199 -39.20 -16.94 -13.53
C MET A 199 -37.86 -16.21 -13.56
N ARG A 200 -37.41 -15.84 -14.74
CA ARG A 200 -36.24 -14.98 -14.94
C ARG A 200 -36.56 -13.88 -15.95
N LEU A 201 -35.78 -12.81 -15.92
CA LEU A 201 -35.84 -11.80 -16.97
C LEU A 201 -35.40 -12.39 -18.31
N GLU A 202 -36.02 -11.94 -19.39
CA GLU A 202 -35.56 -12.28 -20.73
C GLU A 202 -34.25 -11.56 -21.07
N ALA A 203 -33.41 -12.18 -21.91
CA ALA A 203 -32.15 -11.59 -22.32
C ALA A 203 -32.37 -10.44 -23.32
N PHE A 204 -32.17 -9.20 -22.88
CA PHE A 204 -32.13 -8.01 -23.74
C PHE A 204 -30.67 -7.75 -24.17
N HIS A 205 -30.18 -8.53 -25.14
CA HIS A 205 -28.83 -8.39 -25.70
C HIS A 205 -28.81 -7.60 -27.01
#